data_AF-U2EDB7-F1
#
_entry.id   AF-U2EDB7-F1
#
_cell.length_a   1.000
_cell.length_b   1.000
_cell.length_c   1.000
_cell.angle_alpha   90.00
_cell.angle_beta   90.00
_cell.angle_gamma   90.00
#
_symmetry.space_group_name_H-M   'P 1'
#
loop_
_entity.id
_entity.type
_entity.pdbx_description
1 polymer ?
#
loop_
_entity_poly.entity_id
_entity_poly.type
_entity_poly.pdbx_seq_one_letter_code
_entity_poly.pdbx_strand_id
1 'polypeptide(L)'
;MRAKFLFLAAIILFAGCADKQILGPSEKSNLLYLENNETLLEMKFYKLQNSLDDFNKFANIVGKAEIKAAGTNAGFSTLGEIMQSSDANKTMIVKNLDTSKDAVLSNSNDIDELINAKNIKFYDIGDGIVQSIVYSTSAMSVCEAFVSSKEAIKTKSVTNYILKNGFFAVILSSDIVGNEGFVLKETRYFFNLSDEDEKMLKNDTHNPNFQKTTIESDLLKQGRILLNVLCFKAFQK
;
A
#
# COMPACT_ATOMS: atom_id res chain seq x y z
N MET A 1 25.41 -11.25 24.02
CA MET A 1 25.70 -10.88 22.62
C MET A 1 25.78 -12.13 21.77
N ARG A 2 24.76 -12.41 20.96
CA ARG A 2 24.89 -13.16 19.70
C ARG A 2 23.81 -12.63 18.77
N ALA A 3 24.22 -11.72 17.88
CA ALA A 3 23.44 -11.33 16.72
C ALA A 3 23.12 -12.59 15.91
N LYS A 4 21.86 -12.75 15.52
CA LYS A 4 21.49 -13.66 14.43
C LYS A 4 20.95 -12.80 13.29
N PHE A 5 21.86 -12.46 12.39
CA PHE A 5 21.56 -12.05 11.03
C PHE A 5 20.60 -13.07 10.41
N LEU A 6 19.41 -12.63 10.01
CA LEU A 6 18.53 -13.42 9.18
C LEU A 6 18.94 -13.19 7.72
N PHE A 7 19.56 -14.24 7.16
CA PHE A 7 19.91 -14.35 5.76
C PHE A 7 18.66 -14.31 4.89
N LEU A 8 18.73 -13.48 3.85
CA LEU A 8 17.82 -13.43 2.71
C LEU A 8 17.87 -14.78 1.97
N ALA A 9 16.80 -15.57 2.01
CA ALA A 9 16.69 -16.79 1.21
C ALA A 9 15.27 -17.00 0.66
N ALA A 10 15.23 -16.94 -0.68
CA ALA A 10 14.28 -17.49 -1.64
C ALA A 10 12.79 -17.69 -1.25
N ILE A 11 11.99 -16.93 -1.98
CA ILE A 11 10.55 -17.00 -2.24
C ILE A 11 10.04 -18.44 -2.38
N ILE A 12 9.06 -18.80 -1.56
CA ILE A 12 8.09 -19.84 -1.90
C ILE A 12 6.83 -19.09 -2.35
N LEU A 13 6.52 -19.26 -3.65
CA LEU A 13 5.31 -18.77 -4.30
C LEU A 13 4.08 -19.39 -3.64
N PHE A 14 3.14 -18.56 -3.19
CA PHE A 14 1.74 -18.96 -3.19
C PHE A 14 1.20 -18.88 -4.60
N ALA A 15 1.47 -19.93 -5.38
CA ALA A 15 0.64 -20.23 -6.52
C ALA A 15 -0.60 -20.96 -5.99
N GLY A 16 -1.70 -20.22 -5.80
CA GLY A 16 -3.01 -20.82 -5.48
C GLY A 16 -3.84 -19.99 -4.51
N CYS A 17 -4.28 -18.80 -4.93
CA CYS A 17 -5.56 -18.13 -4.57
C CYS A 17 -5.57 -16.62 -4.87
N ALA A 18 -4.47 -16.06 -5.37
CA ALA A 18 -4.51 -14.83 -6.15
C ALA A 18 -3.74 -15.11 -7.43
N ASP A 19 -4.45 -15.58 -8.47
CA ASP A 19 -3.92 -15.43 -9.83
C ASP A 19 -3.45 -13.98 -9.96
N LYS A 20 -2.30 -13.76 -10.60
CA LYS A 20 -1.79 -12.41 -10.91
C LYS A 20 -2.83 -11.69 -11.76
N GLN A 21 -3.84 -11.15 -11.11
CA GLN A 21 -4.95 -10.47 -11.75
C GLN A 21 -4.45 -9.07 -11.95
N ILE A 22 -3.93 -8.80 -13.15
CA ILE A 22 -3.69 -7.43 -13.57
C ILE A 22 -5.03 -6.73 -13.40
N LEU A 23 -5.10 -5.79 -12.45
CA LEU A 23 -6.27 -4.93 -12.30
C LEU A 23 -6.36 -4.14 -13.61
N GLY A 24 -7.22 -4.60 -14.51
CA GLY A 24 -7.52 -3.88 -15.74
C GLY A 24 -8.10 -2.51 -15.39
N PRO A 25 -7.98 -1.50 -16.28
CA PRO A 25 -8.72 -0.26 -16.12
C PRO A 25 -10.20 -0.57 -15.86
N SER A 26 -10.85 0.22 -15.00
CA SER A 26 -12.20 -0.06 -14.45
C SER A 26 -13.35 0.02 -15.48
N GLU A 27 -13.05 -0.15 -16.77
CA GLU A 27 -13.97 -0.06 -17.90
C GLU A 27 -15.19 -0.98 -17.80
N LYS A 28 -15.16 -2.00 -16.91
CA LYS A 28 -16.29 -2.94 -16.71
C LYS A 28 -16.95 -2.90 -15.33
N SER A 29 -16.27 -2.47 -14.26
CA SER A 29 -16.82 -2.43 -12.90
C SER A 29 -15.95 -1.64 -11.93
N ASN A 30 -16.57 -0.94 -10.98
CA ASN A 30 -15.86 -0.29 -9.87
C ASN A 30 -15.24 -1.35 -8.96
N LEU A 31 -14.06 -1.08 -8.43
CA LEU A 31 -13.41 -1.94 -7.45
C LEU A 31 -13.93 -1.62 -6.05
N LEU A 32 -14.52 -2.59 -5.38
CA LEU A 32 -14.88 -2.47 -3.98
C LEU A 32 -13.66 -2.77 -3.09
N TYR A 33 -13.38 -1.90 -2.12
CA TYR A 33 -12.26 -2.07 -1.20
C TYR A 33 -12.53 -1.41 0.15
N LEU A 34 -11.81 -1.85 1.19
CA LEU A 34 -11.78 -1.23 2.50
C LEU A 34 -10.64 -0.19 2.58
N GLU A 35 -11.00 1.05 2.91
CA GLU A 35 -10.05 2.15 3.08
C GLU A 35 -9.41 2.13 4.49
N ASN A 36 -8.32 2.89 4.68
CA ASN A 36 -7.56 2.95 5.92
C ASN A 36 -8.37 3.39 7.16
N ASN A 37 -9.41 4.20 6.96
CA ASN A 37 -10.39 4.58 7.97
C ASN A 37 -11.51 3.53 8.16
N GLU A 38 -11.36 2.36 7.55
CA GLU A 38 -12.28 1.21 7.60
C GLU A 38 -13.65 1.49 6.99
N THR A 39 -13.73 2.50 6.11
CA THR A 39 -14.92 2.72 5.28
C THR A 39 -14.85 1.89 4.01
N LEU A 40 -15.97 1.28 3.65
CA LEU A 40 -16.11 0.55 2.39
C LEU A 40 -16.35 1.53 1.24
N LEU A 41 -15.45 1.53 0.27
CA LEU A 41 -15.46 2.46 -0.86
C LEU A 41 -15.44 1.71 -2.19
N GLU A 42 -16.02 2.34 -3.20
CA GLU A 42 -15.88 1.95 -4.60
C GLU A 42 -14.84 2.83 -5.28
N MET A 43 -13.87 2.23 -5.96
CA MET A 43 -12.83 2.92 -6.70
C MET A 43 -12.97 2.71 -8.20
N LYS A 44 -12.80 3.80 -8.95
CA LYS A 44 -12.60 3.79 -10.40
C LYS A 44 -11.17 4.18 -10.72
N PHE A 45 -10.60 3.46 -11.67
CA PHE A 45 -9.25 3.72 -12.19
C PHE A 45 -9.32 4.01 -13.67
N TYR A 46 -8.74 5.15 -14.04
CA TYR A 46 -8.55 5.57 -15.42
C TYR A 46 -7.05 5.52 -15.68
N LYS A 47 -6.54 4.39 -16.21
CA LYS A 47 -5.14 4.24 -16.58
C LYS A 47 -4.98 4.56 -18.07
N LEU A 48 -4.13 5.52 -18.40
CA LEU A 48 -3.65 5.75 -19.75
C LEU A 48 -2.83 4.52 -20.17
N GLN A 49 -3.23 3.88 -21.26
CA GLN A 49 -2.55 2.72 -21.80
C GLN A 49 -1.17 3.15 -22.31
N ASN A 50 -0.13 2.97 -21.48
CA ASN A 50 1.23 3.23 -21.90
C ASN A 50 1.69 2.12 -22.87
N SER A 51 2.47 2.50 -23.88
CA SER A 51 3.19 1.51 -24.69
C SER A 51 4.24 0.80 -23.82
N LEU A 52 4.58 -0.44 -24.18
CA LEU A 52 5.57 -1.28 -23.47
C LEU A 52 6.98 -0.68 -23.47
N ASP A 53 7.28 0.29 -24.34
CA ASP A 53 8.61 0.90 -24.51
C ASP A 53 8.94 1.99 -23.46
N ASP A 54 8.01 2.25 -22.54
CA ASP A 54 8.08 3.34 -21.57
C ASP A 54 8.59 2.91 -20.17
N PHE A 55 9.45 1.91 -20.10
CA PHE A 55 10.02 1.41 -18.83
C PHE A 55 10.81 2.47 -18.01
N ASN A 56 11.03 3.66 -18.56
CA ASN A 56 11.67 4.81 -17.89
C ASN A 56 10.69 5.72 -17.09
N LYS A 57 9.45 5.27 -16.82
CA LYS A 57 8.35 6.11 -16.30
C LYS A 57 8.09 6.07 -14.79
N PHE A 58 8.99 5.58 -13.93
CA PHE A 58 8.76 5.63 -12.47
C PHE A 58 8.32 7.04 -12.04
N ALA A 59 7.27 7.12 -11.22
CA ALA A 59 6.70 8.38 -10.74
C ALA A 59 6.04 9.29 -11.80
N ASN A 60 5.94 8.87 -13.06
CA ASN A 60 5.16 9.61 -14.05
C ASN A 60 3.67 9.36 -13.83
N ILE A 61 2.87 10.40 -14.03
CA ILE A 61 1.42 10.30 -13.99
C ILE A 61 0.95 9.49 -15.20
N VAL A 62 0.20 8.44 -14.92
CA VAL A 62 -0.35 7.50 -15.91
C VAL A 62 -1.86 7.39 -15.82
N GLY A 63 -2.51 8.24 -15.03
CA GLY A 63 -3.94 8.15 -14.84
C GLY A 63 -4.44 8.88 -13.61
N LYS A 64 -5.69 8.59 -13.26
CA LYS A 64 -6.32 9.08 -12.03
C LYS A 64 -7.22 8.01 -11.42
N ALA A 65 -7.37 8.09 -10.10
CA ALA A 65 -8.33 7.29 -9.36
C ALA A 65 -9.43 8.20 -8.80
N GLU A 66 -10.65 7.69 -8.75
CA GLU A 66 -11.80 8.33 -8.15
C GLU A 66 -12.51 7.35 -7.22
N ILE A 67 -13.10 7.84 -6.14
CA ILE A 67 -13.78 7.03 -5.13
C ILE A 67 -15.17 7.54 -4.80
N LYS A 68 -16.02 6.66 -4.28
CA LYS A 68 -17.26 7.03 -3.59
C LYS A 68 -17.57 6.03 -2.48
N ALA A 69 -18.47 6.39 -1.58
CA ALA A 69 -19.00 5.45 -0.60
C ALA A 69 -19.75 4.30 -1.28
N ALA A 70 -19.44 3.07 -0.89
CA ALA A 70 -20.04 1.87 -1.46
C ALA A 70 -21.56 1.84 -1.24
N GLY A 71 -22.31 1.38 -2.26
CA GLY A 71 -23.77 1.26 -2.16
C GLY A 71 -24.53 2.59 -2.12
N THR A 72 -23.84 3.71 -2.32
CA THR A 72 -24.47 5.03 -2.38
C THR A 72 -24.64 5.51 -3.83
N ASN A 73 -25.66 6.33 -4.06
CA ASN A 73 -25.89 7.05 -5.31
C ASN A 73 -25.06 8.35 -5.40
N ALA A 74 -24.08 8.53 -4.52
CA ALA A 74 -23.20 9.70 -4.55
C ALA A 74 -22.33 9.69 -5.81
N GLY A 75 -21.95 10.88 -6.25
CA GLY A 75 -20.94 11.05 -7.30
C GLY A 75 -19.56 10.59 -6.85
N PHE A 76 -18.71 10.30 -7.82
CA PHE A 76 -17.30 10.00 -7.58
C PHE A 76 -16.54 11.29 -7.25
N SER A 77 -15.71 11.25 -6.22
CA SER A 77 -14.73 12.28 -5.89
C SER A 77 -13.34 11.83 -6.28
N THR A 78 -12.43 12.77 -6.54
CA THR A 78 -11.05 12.46 -6.90
C THR A 78 -10.33 11.83 -5.71
N LEU A 79 -9.77 10.63 -5.92
CA LEU A 79 -8.83 10.03 -4.98
C LEU A 79 -7.44 10.62 -5.19
N GLY A 80 -6.98 10.71 -6.44
CA GLY A 80 -5.71 11.35 -6.78
C GLY A 80 -5.13 10.89 -8.11
N GLU A 81 -4.00 11.48 -8.48
CA GLU A 81 -3.23 11.10 -9.67
C GLU A 81 -2.50 9.77 -9.47
N ILE A 82 -2.64 8.88 -10.44
CA ILE A 82 -2.01 7.56 -10.43
C ILE A 82 -0.64 7.69 -11.07
N MET A 83 0.40 7.30 -10.35
CA MET A 83 1.77 7.23 -10.85
C MET A 83 2.19 5.80 -11.16
N GLN A 84 3.06 5.63 -12.15
CA GLN A 84 3.66 4.34 -12.48
C GLN A 84 4.65 3.92 -11.37
N SER A 85 4.48 2.70 -10.86
CA SER A 85 5.45 2.06 -9.97
C SER A 85 6.60 1.44 -10.79
N SER A 86 7.61 0.87 -10.12
CA SER A 86 8.71 0.16 -10.79
C SER A 86 8.28 -1.12 -11.50
N ASP A 87 7.08 -1.63 -11.18
CA ASP A 87 6.43 -2.74 -11.90
C ASP A 87 5.32 -2.19 -12.80
N ALA A 88 5.34 -2.53 -14.09
CA ALA A 88 4.38 -2.07 -15.10
C ALA A 88 2.90 -2.36 -14.73
N ASN A 89 2.65 -3.41 -13.94
CA ASN A 89 1.32 -3.81 -13.51
C ASN A 89 0.88 -3.12 -12.21
N LYS A 90 1.78 -2.38 -11.55
CA LYS A 90 1.51 -1.67 -10.31
C LYS A 90 1.55 -0.17 -10.51
N THR A 91 0.74 0.49 -9.72
CA THR A 91 0.61 1.92 -9.72
C THR A 91 0.46 2.43 -8.30
N MET A 92 0.79 3.69 -8.09
CA MET A 92 0.80 4.28 -6.76
C MET A 92 0.16 5.65 -6.73
N ILE A 93 -0.34 6.03 -5.56
CA ILE A 93 -0.76 7.40 -5.25
C ILE A 93 -0.06 7.78 -3.95
N VAL A 94 0.48 8.99 -3.87
CA VAL A 94 1.12 9.51 -2.67
C VAL A 94 0.42 10.79 -2.27
N LYS A 95 0.12 10.93 -0.98
CA LYS A 95 -0.48 12.14 -0.42
C LYS A 95 0.32 12.63 0.78
N ASN A 96 0.57 13.93 0.80
CA ASN A 96 0.95 14.63 2.02
C ASN A 96 -0.32 14.96 2.81
N LEU A 97 -0.54 14.27 3.93
CA LEU A 97 -1.73 14.49 4.75
C LEU A 97 -1.64 15.76 5.59
N ASP A 98 -0.43 16.30 5.83
CA ASP A 98 -0.27 17.57 6.56
C ASP A 98 -0.84 18.75 5.76
N THR A 99 -0.71 18.71 4.43
CA THR A 99 -1.19 19.77 3.52
C THR A 99 -2.43 19.36 2.73
N SER A 100 -2.89 18.11 2.89
CA SER A 100 -4.02 17.52 2.15
C SER A 100 -3.85 17.56 0.62
N LYS A 101 -2.60 17.46 0.14
CA LYS A 101 -2.25 17.47 -1.28
C LYS A 101 -1.74 16.11 -1.76
N ASP A 102 -1.94 15.85 -3.04
CA ASP A 102 -1.23 14.78 -3.74
C ASP A 102 0.24 15.19 -3.93
N ALA A 103 1.15 14.21 -3.88
CA ALA A 103 2.57 14.42 -4.10
C ALA A 103 3.00 13.66 -5.36
N VAL A 104 3.43 14.39 -6.39
CA VAL A 104 3.91 13.80 -7.64
C VAL A 104 5.41 13.56 -7.51
N LEU A 105 5.84 12.30 -7.42
CA LEU A 105 7.25 11.97 -7.14
C LEU A 105 8.24 12.28 -8.28
N SER A 106 7.75 12.73 -9.45
CA SER A 106 8.56 13.30 -10.53
C SER A 106 8.76 14.83 -10.41
N ASN A 107 8.05 15.48 -9.49
CA ASN A 107 8.17 16.91 -9.19
C ASN A 107 9.07 17.13 -7.96
N SER A 108 10.14 17.91 -8.11
CA SER A 108 11.10 18.17 -7.02
C SER A 108 10.48 18.90 -5.83
N ASN A 109 9.55 19.84 -6.06
CA ASN A 109 8.93 20.62 -5.00
C ASN A 109 8.02 19.73 -4.14
N ASP A 110 7.27 18.82 -4.76
CA ASP A 110 6.41 17.89 -4.06
C ASP A 110 7.24 16.89 -3.23
N ILE A 111 8.39 16.45 -3.75
CA ILE A 111 9.34 15.61 -3.01
C ILE A 111 9.91 16.36 -1.80
N ASP A 112 10.32 17.61 -1.97
CA ASP A 112 10.88 18.40 -0.88
C ASP A 112 9.82 18.68 0.20
N GLU A 113 8.56 18.90 -0.18
CA GLU A 113 7.44 18.99 0.75
C GLU A 113 7.20 17.65 1.49
N LEU A 114 7.19 16.54 0.75
CA LEU A 114 6.93 15.19 1.27
C LEU A 114 7.99 14.72 2.27
N ILE A 115 9.27 15.02 2.05
CA ILE A 115 10.37 14.65 2.97
C ILE A 115 10.22 15.32 4.34
N ASN A 116 9.56 16.47 4.38
CA ASN A 116 9.28 17.23 5.60
C ASN A 116 7.94 16.87 6.24
N ALA A 117 7.13 16.02 5.61
CA ALA A 117 5.82 15.62 6.11
C ALA A 117 5.90 14.67 7.32
N LYS A 118 5.05 14.91 8.30
CA LYS A 118 4.81 14.05 9.47
C LYS A 118 3.73 13.02 9.21
N ASN A 119 2.82 13.27 8.27
CA ASN A 119 1.75 12.35 7.91
C ASN A 119 1.74 12.13 6.40
N ILE A 120 2.01 10.89 5.98
CA ILE A 120 2.08 10.50 4.57
C ILE A 120 1.10 9.36 4.33
N LYS A 121 0.32 9.43 3.25
CA LYS A 121 -0.49 8.31 2.77
C LYS A 121 0.05 7.78 1.45
N PHE A 122 0.17 6.47 1.37
CA PHE A 122 0.60 5.75 0.19
C PHE A 122 -0.47 4.75 -0.23
N TYR A 123 -0.72 4.67 -1.53
CA TYR A 123 -1.52 3.64 -2.15
C TYR A 123 -0.64 2.79 -3.06
N ASP A 124 -0.77 1.47 -2.97
CA ASP A 124 -0.28 0.52 -3.99
C ASP A 124 -1.49 -0.18 -4.61
N ILE A 125 -1.61 -0.07 -5.93
CA ILE A 125 -2.75 -0.57 -6.68
C ILE A 125 -2.20 -1.38 -7.86
N GLY A 126 -2.54 -2.67 -7.89
CA GLY A 126 -2.14 -3.59 -8.96
C GLY A 126 -2.11 -5.04 -8.47
N ASP A 127 -1.94 -5.98 -9.40
CA ASP A 127 -1.80 -7.42 -9.11
C ASP A 127 -2.85 -7.99 -8.13
N GLY A 128 -4.12 -7.64 -8.34
CA GLY A 128 -5.23 -8.11 -7.50
C GLY A 128 -5.22 -7.52 -6.08
N ILE A 129 -4.49 -6.43 -5.84
CA ILE A 129 -4.39 -5.79 -4.53
C ILE A 129 -4.69 -4.29 -4.62
N VAL A 130 -5.40 -3.79 -3.62
CA VAL A 130 -5.40 -2.37 -3.25
C VAL A 130 -4.94 -2.22 -1.82
N GLN A 131 -3.76 -1.65 -1.65
CA GLN A 131 -3.17 -1.39 -0.36
C GLN A 131 -3.16 0.12 -0.10
N SER A 132 -3.62 0.52 1.09
CA SER A 132 -3.48 1.88 1.61
C SER A 132 -2.65 1.85 2.89
N ILE A 133 -1.65 2.71 3.00
CA ILE A 133 -0.76 2.80 4.17
C ILE A 133 -0.71 4.25 4.61
N VAL A 134 -0.91 4.51 5.89
CA VAL A 134 -0.65 5.80 6.52
C VAL A 134 0.58 5.66 7.40
N TYR A 135 1.57 6.51 7.16
CA TYR A 135 2.76 6.70 7.99
C TYR A 135 2.59 7.98 8.79
N SER A 136 2.85 7.93 10.09
CA SER A 136 2.71 9.09 10.97
C SER A 136 3.76 9.14 12.07
N THR A 137 4.17 10.35 12.40
CA THR A 137 5.08 10.69 13.50
C THR A 137 4.51 11.88 14.27
N SER A 138 4.95 12.06 15.51
CA SER A 138 4.52 13.15 16.39
C SER A 138 5.48 14.34 16.35
N ALA A 139 6.79 14.10 16.41
CA ALA A 139 7.77 15.15 16.64
C ALA A 139 8.48 15.60 15.36
N MET A 140 8.99 14.66 14.56
CA MET A 140 9.78 14.93 13.35
C MET A 140 9.10 14.44 12.08
N SER A 141 9.67 14.70 10.89
CA SER A 141 9.12 14.15 9.65
C SER A 141 9.25 12.62 9.61
N VAL A 142 8.41 11.96 8.81
CA VAL A 142 8.46 10.50 8.62
C VAL A 142 9.85 10.07 8.13
N CYS A 143 10.44 10.82 7.20
CA CYS A 143 11.75 10.50 6.65
C CYS A 143 12.90 10.77 7.63
N GLU A 144 12.82 11.83 8.45
CA GLU A 144 13.80 12.06 9.51
C GLU A 144 13.73 10.96 10.57
N ALA A 145 12.53 10.55 10.98
CA ALA A 145 12.33 9.44 11.92
C ALA A 145 12.91 8.13 11.36
N PHE A 146 12.69 7.87 10.06
CA PHE A 146 13.17 6.65 9.41
C PHE A 146 14.69 6.59 9.32
N VAL A 147 15.34 7.70 8.97
CA VAL A 147 16.81 7.75 8.83
C VAL A 147 17.51 7.77 10.20
N SER A 148 16.96 8.50 11.16
CA SER A 148 17.63 8.72 12.45
C SER A 148 17.29 7.69 13.52
N SER A 149 16.23 6.90 13.33
CA SER A 149 15.66 5.97 14.31
C SER A 149 15.30 6.62 15.66
N LYS A 150 15.19 7.95 15.73
CA LYS A 150 14.92 8.69 16.99
C LYS A 150 13.46 8.64 17.42
N GLU A 151 12.57 8.34 16.48
CA GLU A 151 11.14 8.23 16.71
C GLU A 151 10.58 7.02 15.94
N ALA A 152 9.68 6.28 16.58
CA ALA A 152 8.95 5.21 15.91
C ALA A 152 7.89 5.80 14.96
N ILE A 153 7.89 5.34 13.71
CA ILE A 153 6.88 5.72 12.71
C ILE A 153 5.68 4.81 12.91
N LYS A 154 4.55 5.39 13.30
CA LYS A 154 3.30 4.67 13.42
C LYS A 154 2.74 4.43 12.02
N THR A 155 2.34 3.20 11.79
CA THR A 155 1.76 2.77 10.52
C THR A 155 0.40 2.14 10.75
N LYS A 156 -0.55 2.49 9.88
CA LYS A 156 -1.78 1.73 9.69
C LYS A 156 -1.86 1.34 8.22
N SER A 157 -1.93 0.06 7.92
CA SER A 157 -2.13 -0.44 6.56
C SER A 157 -3.43 -1.21 6.43
N VAL A 158 -4.09 -1.07 5.29
CA VAL A 158 -5.20 -1.93 4.88
C VAL A 158 -4.88 -2.48 3.51
N THR A 159 -4.61 -3.77 3.43
CA THR A 159 -4.32 -4.50 2.19
C THR A 159 -5.53 -5.31 1.79
N ASN A 160 -6.19 -4.91 0.70
CA ASN A 160 -7.35 -5.60 0.14
C ASN A 160 -6.85 -6.60 -0.91
N TYR A 161 -7.11 -7.89 -0.69
CA TYR A 161 -6.82 -8.97 -1.62
C TYR A 161 -8.11 -9.29 -2.40
N ILE A 162 -8.11 -8.89 -3.67
CA ILE A 162 -9.27 -9.01 -4.55
C ILE A 162 -9.35 -10.44 -5.08
N LEU A 163 -10.52 -11.05 -4.91
CA LEU A 163 -10.83 -12.40 -5.33
C LEU A 163 -11.96 -12.37 -6.37
N LYS A 164 -12.19 -13.49 -7.05
CA LYS A 164 -13.25 -13.60 -8.06
C LYS A 164 -14.65 -13.30 -7.51
N ASN A 165 -14.90 -13.67 -6.26
CA ASN A 165 -16.22 -13.59 -5.62
C ASN A 165 -16.32 -12.49 -4.54
N GLY A 166 -15.37 -11.57 -4.47
CA GLY A 166 -15.33 -10.53 -3.45
C GLY A 166 -13.90 -10.17 -3.06
N PHE A 167 -13.67 -9.82 -1.79
CA PHE A 167 -12.32 -9.55 -1.29
C PHE A 167 -12.22 -9.80 0.21
N PHE A 168 -11.01 -9.97 0.71
CA PHE A 168 -10.73 -9.83 2.13
C PHE A 168 -9.64 -8.77 2.33
N ALA A 169 -9.66 -8.12 3.48
CA ALA A 169 -8.68 -7.11 3.84
C ALA A 169 -7.93 -7.50 5.10
N VAL A 170 -6.61 -7.29 5.07
CA VAL A 170 -5.73 -7.39 6.24
C VAL A 170 -5.45 -5.97 6.73
N ILE A 171 -5.78 -5.71 7.98
CA ILE A 171 -5.58 -4.42 8.65
C ILE A 171 -4.45 -4.59 9.65
N LEU A 172 -3.34 -3.88 9.45
CA LEU A 172 -2.18 -3.92 10.34
C LEU A 172 -1.97 -2.56 10.97
N SER A 173 -1.76 -2.56 12.28
CA SER A 173 -1.20 -1.42 13.00
C SER A 173 0.19 -1.81 13.47
N SER A 174 1.22 -1.05 13.10
CA SER A 174 2.60 -1.36 13.47
C SER A 174 3.45 -0.11 13.68
N ASP A 175 4.56 -0.25 14.42
CA ASP A 175 5.57 0.79 14.54
C ASP A 175 6.81 0.38 13.74
N ILE A 176 7.37 1.29 12.94
CA ILE A 176 8.66 1.10 12.26
C ILE A 176 9.72 1.93 12.99
N VAL A 177 10.80 1.31 13.43
CA VAL A 177 11.91 2.00 14.13
C VAL A 177 13.13 1.99 13.22
N GLY A 178 13.25 3.01 12.37
CA GLY A 178 14.28 3.12 11.33
C GLY A 178 14.60 1.80 10.63
N ASN A 179 15.87 1.36 10.68
CA ASN A 179 16.31 0.08 10.13
C ASN A 179 16.28 -1.10 11.13
N GLU A 180 15.85 -0.87 12.37
CA GLU A 180 15.81 -1.89 13.44
C GLU A 180 14.65 -2.88 13.25
N GLY A 181 13.67 -2.53 12.43
CA GLY A 181 12.57 -3.41 12.01
C GLY A 181 11.20 -2.84 12.34
N PHE A 182 10.24 -3.73 12.54
CA PHE A 182 8.85 -3.39 12.80
C PHE A 182 8.35 -4.05 14.09
N VAL A 183 7.44 -3.38 14.79
CA VAL A 183 6.71 -3.90 15.94
C VAL A 183 5.23 -3.94 15.60
N LEU A 184 4.72 -5.12 15.29
CA LEU A 184 3.30 -5.35 15.05
C LEU A 184 2.51 -5.12 16.35
N LYS A 185 1.50 -4.25 16.30
CA LYS A 185 0.63 -3.94 17.44
C LYS A 185 -0.72 -4.64 17.35
N GLU A 186 -1.28 -4.65 16.15
CA GLU A 186 -2.60 -5.21 15.91
C GLU A 186 -2.68 -5.81 14.51
N THR A 187 -3.39 -6.92 14.40
CA THR A 187 -3.83 -7.50 13.13
C THR A 187 -5.31 -7.74 13.21
N ARG A 188 -6.06 -7.22 12.23
CA ARG A 188 -7.48 -7.45 12.06
C ARG A 188 -7.77 -7.85 10.62
N TYR A 189 -8.90 -8.50 10.45
CA TYR A 189 -9.36 -9.00 9.16
C TYR A 189 -10.76 -8.50 8.89
N PHE A 190 -11.03 -8.17 7.63
CA PHE A 190 -12.36 -7.86 7.12
C PHE A 190 -12.64 -8.78 5.93
N PHE A 191 -13.84 -9.33 5.86
CA PHE A 191 -14.24 -10.26 4.81
C PHE A 191 -15.48 -9.71 4.12
N ASN A 192 -15.43 -9.67 2.80
CA ASN A 192 -16.57 -9.39 1.94
C ASN A 192 -16.65 -10.52 0.91
N LEU A 193 -17.13 -11.66 1.40
CA LEU A 193 -17.13 -12.95 0.72
C LEU A 193 -18.40 -13.73 1.10
N SER A 194 -18.61 -14.86 0.42
CA SER A 194 -19.62 -15.83 0.86
C SER A 194 -19.25 -16.45 2.22
N ASP A 195 -20.23 -16.94 2.97
CA ASP A 195 -19.99 -17.57 4.28
C ASP A 195 -19.01 -18.76 4.19
N GLU A 196 -19.06 -19.51 3.09
CA GLU A 196 -18.17 -20.66 2.85
C GLU A 196 -16.73 -20.21 2.62
N ASP A 197 -16.52 -19.24 1.73
CA ASP A 197 -15.20 -18.68 1.41
C ASP A 197 -14.60 -17.96 2.63
N GLU A 198 -15.42 -17.22 3.38
CA GLU A 198 -15.00 -16.53 4.61
C GLU A 198 -14.53 -17.53 5.66
N LYS A 199 -15.28 -18.61 5.89
CA LYS A 199 -14.91 -19.64 6.86
C LYS A 199 -13.60 -20.33 6.49
N MET A 200 -13.39 -20.59 5.20
CA MET A 200 -12.14 -21.17 4.70
C MET A 200 -10.95 -20.21 4.96
N LEU A 201 -11.07 -18.94 4.56
CA LEU A 201 -9.98 -17.97 4.74
C LEU A 201 -9.69 -17.66 6.21
N LYS A 202 -10.71 -17.63 7.08
CA LYS A 202 -10.51 -17.50 8.53
C LYS A 202 -9.68 -18.65 9.12
N ASN A 203 -9.80 -19.85 8.58
CA ASN A 203 -8.92 -20.94 9.00
C ASN A 203 -7.49 -20.70 8.51
N ASP A 204 -7.32 -20.22 7.28
CA ASP A 204 -6.00 -19.91 6.71
C ASP A 204 -5.26 -18.82 7.47
N THR A 205 -5.96 -17.84 8.08
CA THR A 205 -5.28 -16.79 8.88
C THR A 205 -4.54 -17.35 10.10
N HIS A 206 -4.84 -18.57 10.54
CA HIS A 206 -4.15 -19.25 11.64
C HIS A 206 -2.94 -20.09 11.14
N ASN A 207 -2.77 -20.22 9.82
CA ASN A 207 -1.68 -20.97 9.23
C ASN A 207 -0.36 -20.19 9.38
N PRO A 208 0.72 -20.80 9.90
CA PRO A 208 2.03 -20.15 9.96
C PRO A 208 2.55 -19.66 8.60
N ASN A 209 2.19 -20.33 7.52
CA ASN A 209 2.54 -19.87 6.18
C ASN A 209 1.87 -18.53 5.89
N PHE A 210 0.56 -18.39 6.15
CA PHE A 210 -0.17 -17.14 5.95
C PHE A 210 0.46 -15.98 6.71
N GLN A 211 0.86 -16.20 7.96
CA GLN A 211 1.57 -15.20 8.76
C GLN A 211 2.83 -14.69 8.04
N LYS A 212 3.67 -15.60 7.53
CA LYS A 212 4.95 -15.24 6.89
C LYS A 212 4.78 -14.51 5.56
N THR A 213 3.86 -15.00 4.74
CA THR A 213 3.71 -14.60 3.34
C THR A 213 2.77 -13.42 3.13
N THR A 214 1.87 -13.20 4.08
CA THR A 214 0.87 -12.13 4.03
C THR A 214 1.27 -11.04 5.02
N ILE A 215 1.32 -11.37 6.31
CA ILE A 215 1.53 -10.37 7.38
C ILE A 215 2.97 -9.85 7.38
N GLU A 216 3.96 -10.74 7.52
CA GLU A 216 5.37 -10.32 7.55
C GLU A 216 5.81 -9.71 6.21
N SER A 217 5.32 -10.25 5.09
CA SER A 217 5.57 -9.70 3.75
C SER A 217 5.07 -8.26 3.63
N ASP A 218 3.85 -7.98 4.10
CA ASP A 218 3.28 -6.63 4.08
C ASP A 218 4.06 -5.67 4.99
N LEU A 219 4.45 -6.10 6.19
CA LEU A 219 5.26 -5.29 7.11
C LEU A 219 6.64 -4.96 6.50
N LEU A 220 7.30 -5.94 5.88
CA LEU A 220 8.57 -5.72 5.17
C LEU A 220 8.39 -4.75 3.99
N LYS A 221 7.26 -4.86 3.26
CA LYS A 221 6.94 -3.98 2.15
C LYS A 221 6.77 -2.52 2.62
N GLN A 222 6.13 -2.28 3.77
CA GLN A 222 5.96 -0.94 4.32
C GLN A 222 7.31 -0.22 4.55
N GLY A 223 8.30 -0.93 5.10
CA GLY A 223 9.66 -0.38 5.24
C GLY A 223 10.37 -0.15 3.91
N ARG A 224 10.18 -1.04 2.92
CA ARG A 224 10.75 -0.87 1.57
C ARG A 224 10.17 0.33 0.83
N ILE A 225 8.90 0.65 1.04
CA ILE A 225 8.26 1.85 0.47
C ILE A 225 8.91 3.11 1.04
N LEU A 226 9.13 3.17 2.36
CA LEU A 226 9.87 4.28 2.97
C LEU A 226 11.26 4.42 2.36
N LEU A 227 12.03 3.33 2.28
CA LEU A 227 13.41 3.35 1.78
C LEU A 227 13.51 3.73 0.30
N ASN A 228 12.72 3.11 -0.57
CA ASN A 228 12.91 3.16 -2.02
C ASN A 228 12.02 4.18 -2.74
N VAL A 229 10.94 4.64 -2.09
CA VAL A 229 9.92 5.46 -2.74
C VAL A 229 9.71 6.79 -2.04
N LEU A 230 9.41 6.79 -0.74
CA LEU A 230 9.01 8.01 -0.02
C LEU A 230 10.21 8.83 0.48
N CYS A 231 11.23 8.16 1.02
CA CYS A 231 12.37 8.80 1.67
C CYS A 231 13.68 8.60 0.91
N PHE A 232 13.65 8.15 -0.35
CA PHE A 232 14.86 7.79 -1.11
C PHE A 232 15.90 8.92 -1.17
N LYS A 233 15.47 10.19 -1.36
CA LYS A 233 16.38 11.35 -1.37
C LYS A 233 17.02 11.61 -0.01
N ALA A 234 16.37 11.25 1.10
CA ALA A 234 16.94 11.43 2.43
C ALA A 234 18.20 10.57 2.65
N PHE A 235 18.38 9.51 1.84
CA PHE A 235 19.54 8.62 1.87
C PHE A 235 20.62 8.93 0.81
N GLN A 236 20.42 9.90 -0.08
CA GLN A 236 21.38 10.26 -1.15
C GLN A 236 22.38 11.35 -0.75
N LYS A 237 22.60 11.59 0.55
CA LYS A 237 23.56 12.59 1.06
C LYS A 237 24.98 12.05 1.10
#